data_AF-A0A7S1T5Z1-F1
#
_entry.id   AF-A0A7S1T5Z1-F1
#
_cell.length_a   1.000
_cell.length_b   1.000
_cell.length_c   1.000
_cell.angle_alpha   90.00
_cell.angle_beta   90.00
_cell.angle_gamma   90.00
#
_symmetry.space_group_name_H-M   'P 1'
#
loop_
_entity.id
_entity.type
_entity.pdbx_description
1 polymer ?
#
loop_
_entity_poly.entity_id
_entity_poly.type
_entity_poly.pdbx_seq_one_letter_code
_entity_poly.pdbx_strand_id
1 'polypeptide(L)'
;MGLLFHSVGGWVVLFVVVKIWERQSSGRVSRWLRSRNFSFYLGYVSWTTTRWNDWFARIGQQHRRWLNVWFSVGVGVGFLGLLASVVLLLGNLGLILGFLLEEVTGSRRNSIAWGRDAVDATMFMSGESQPARISAAVGHGRALLSQRMDVQSQNTSMMPVQNRHPIEDQAEDPRWQSFSTSGEHSILEQIMVAESMARHAAVAYEEAVRGRTGLITPLLPGVNLPKNQIWYILIALFASTIFHELGHALAAGAENLRVSGVAGFIALIFPGAFVQMVGIRELPTWRQLKVVCAGAWHNIIIAMACIASIASLPYLLLPVFSQNSELMIVGIPQGSSLLHHANSGDILLSVGSEPVQSRSSFFRALGKSKILNSSVGFCMDDHFLARRAMPAGDCCSSTADDDLDIYCFEKRDSLLQVCVRASDATDLPICRSQDGCPSRDPSNTSSCFSVRIPNDQRLIDLHVKDATTEIVRSIFYQGDPLILSRSVVVSDFAPRFRVLAKNWPACYRTFVSMDFPKKIDRLLRYLFSISAALAILNMAPVFFLDGEASAVLFLQAFRPSLEPERLAHIRRVILSHGTGLLAANIILSLILVEV
;
A
#
# COMPACT_ATOMS: atom_id res chain seq x y z
N MET A 1 -22.89 2.06 -12.29
CA MET A 1 -24.35 1.90 -12.04
C MET A 1 -24.91 0.49 -12.28
N GLY A 2 -24.45 -0.26 -13.30
CA GLY A 2 -25.04 -1.56 -13.66
C GLY A 2 -25.07 -2.63 -12.55
N LEU A 3 -24.00 -2.76 -11.75
CA LEU A 3 -23.93 -3.76 -10.67
C LEU A 3 -24.98 -3.55 -9.58
N LEU A 4 -25.17 -2.30 -9.14
CA LEU A 4 -26.18 -1.93 -8.15
C LEU A 4 -27.59 -2.15 -8.70
N PHE A 5 -27.84 -1.75 -9.95
CA PHE A 5 -29.12 -1.99 -10.61
C PHE A 5 -29.45 -3.50 -10.71
N HIS A 6 -28.49 -4.31 -11.15
CA HIS A 6 -28.66 -5.77 -11.19
C HIS A 6 -28.81 -6.39 -9.81
N SER A 7 -28.09 -5.88 -8.80
CA SER A 7 -28.22 -6.34 -7.41
C SER A 7 -29.61 -6.04 -6.86
N VAL A 8 -30.10 -4.80 -7.01
CA VAL A 8 -31.44 -4.41 -6.56
C VAL A 8 -32.50 -5.23 -7.28
N GLY A 9 -32.41 -5.40 -8.60
CA GLY A 9 -33.30 -6.27 -9.37
C GLY A 9 -33.26 -7.71 -8.88
N GLY A 10 -32.07 -8.26 -8.63
CA GLY A 10 -31.87 -9.59 -8.07
C GLY A 10 -32.50 -9.75 -6.67
N TRP A 11 -32.36 -8.76 -5.80
CA TRP A 11 -32.98 -8.75 -4.48
C TRP A 11 -34.51 -8.69 -4.53
N VAL A 12 -35.07 -7.91 -5.45
CA VAL A 12 -36.52 -7.86 -5.68
C VAL A 12 -37.04 -9.22 -6.14
N VAL A 13 -36.38 -9.83 -7.14
CA VAL A 13 -36.74 -11.17 -7.64
C VAL A 13 -36.66 -12.20 -6.51
N LEU A 14 -35.54 -12.23 -5.78
CA LEU A 14 -35.34 -13.15 -4.66
C LEU A 14 -36.41 -12.97 -3.59
N PHE A 15 -36.72 -11.73 -3.22
CA PHE A 15 -37.74 -11.43 -2.21
C PHE A 15 -39.13 -11.89 -2.65
N VAL A 16 -39.52 -11.61 -3.90
CA VAL A 16 -40.80 -12.06 -4.46
C VAL A 16 -40.88 -13.59 -4.49
N VAL A 17 -39.83 -14.27 -4.96
CA VAL A 17 -39.78 -15.74 -4.98
C VAL A 17 -39.93 -16.32 -3.57
N VAL A 18 -39.18 -15.81 -2.60
CA VAL A 18 -39.26 -16.27 -1.20
C VAL A 18 -40.65 -16.01 -0.61
N LYS A 19 -41.30 -14.88 -0.92
CA LYS A 19 -42.65 -14.56 -0.43
C LYS A 19 -43.74 -15.40 -1.09
N ILE A 20 -43.62 -15.69 -2.39
CA ILE A 20 -44.50 -16.65 -3.08
C ILE A 20 -44.35 -18.02 -2.43
N TRP A 21 -43.11 -18.46 -2.17
CA TRP A 21 -42.83 -19.74 -1.53
C TRP A 21 -43.32 -19.80 -0.08
N GLU A 22 -43.21 -18.71 0.69
CA GLU A 22 -43.77 -18.59 2.03
C GLU A 22 -45.29 -18.76 2.01
N ARG A 23 -45.97 -18.13 1.05
CA ARG A 23 -47.42 -18.24 0.85
C ARG A 23 -47.83 -19.65 0.44
N GLN A 24 -47.14 -20.27 -0.52
CA GLN A 24 -47.43 -21.64 -0.98
C GLN A 24 -47.15 -22.71 0.09
N SER A 25 -46.18 -22.46 0.97
CA SER A 25 -45.79 -23.40 2.02
C SER A 25 -46.55 -23.23 3.34
N SER A 26 -47.61 -22.40 3.36
CA SER A 26 -48.39 -22.06 4.56
C SER A 26 -47.50 -21.64 5.74
N GLY A 27 -46.49 -20.80 5.47
CA GLY A 27 -45.55 -20.30 6.48
C GLY A 27 -44.52 -21.33 6.99
N ARG A 28 -44.37 -22.50 6.33
CA ARG A 28 -43.32 -23.47 6.68
C ARG A 28 -41.93 -22.91 6.43
N VAL A 29 -41.73 -22.16 5.34
CA VAL A 29 -40.45 -21.51 5.02
C VAL A 29 -40.04 -20.50 6.10
N SER A 30 -40.95 -19.62 6.55
CA SER A 30 -40.61 -18.64 7.59
C SER A 30 -40.43 -19.26 8.98
N ARG A 31 -41.08 -20.40 9.27
CA ARG A 31 -40.76 -21.20 10.46
C ARG A 31 -39.38 -21.84 10.36
N TRP A 32 -39.01 -22.36 9.20
CA TRP A 32 -37.68 -22.93 8.96
C TRP A 32 -36.57 -21.89 9.05
N LEU A 33 -36.77 -20.69 8.49
CA LEU A 33 -35.81 -19.59 8.62
C LEU A 33 -35.64 -19.19 10.09
N ARG A 34 -36.74 -19.01 10.82
CA ARG A 34 -36.71 -18.68 12.26
C ARG A 34 -36.07 -19.77 13.12
N SER A 35 -36.33 -21.05 12.84
CA SER A 35 -35.72 -22.15 13.61
C SER A 35 -34.20 -22.28 13.38
N ARG A 36 -33.69 -21.69 12.29
CA ARG A 36 -32.26 -21.61 11.96
C ARG A 36 -31.66 -20.23 12.26
N ASN A 37 -32.39 -19.35 12.96
CA ASN A 37 -31.99 -17.99 13.31
C ASN A 37 -31.70 -17.07 12.11
N PHE A 38 -32.38 -17.30 10.98
CA PHE A 38 -32.33 -16.42 9.83
C PHE A 38 -33.47 -15.40 9.86
N SER A 39 -33.14 -14.14 9.57
CA SER A 39 -34.09 -13.08 9.27
C SER A 39 -33.90 -12.64 7.83
N PHE A 40 -35.00 -12.48 7.09
CA PHE A 40 -34.97 -12.18 5.66
C PHE A 40 -35.98 -11.07 5.34
N TYR A 41 -35.46 -9.97 4.79
CA TYR A 41 -36.21 -8.80 4.33
C TYR A 41 -35.73 -8.40 2.93
N LEU A 42 -36.44 -7.51 2.25
CA LEU A 42 -36.02 -7.04 0.93
C LEU A 42 -34.65 -6.36 1.04
N GLY A 43 -33.66 -6.88 0.32
CA GLY A 43 -32.29 -6.34 0.34
C GLY A 43 -31.48 -6.70 1.59
N TYR A 44 -31.98 -7.55 2.48
CA TYR A 44 -31.30 -7.84 3.75
C TYR A 44 -31.52 -9.28 4.20
N VAL A 45 -30.45 -9.99 4.50
CA VAL A 45 -30.49 -11.29 5.19
C VAL A 45 -29.53 -11.27 6.37
N SER A 46 -29.94 -11.82 7.51
CA SER A 46 -29.06 -11.97 8.67
C SER A 46 -29.19 -13.34 9.31
N TRP A 47 -28.11 -13.80 9.91
CA TRP A 47 -28.03 -15.02 10.69
C TRP A 47 -27.49 -14.70 12.09
N THR A 48 -28.16 -15.18 13.14
CA THR A 48 -27.77 -14.92 14.53
C THR A 48 -27.37 -16.19 15.29
N THR A 49 -26.39 -16.06 16.18
CA THR A 49 -25.91 -17.15 17.04
C THR A 49 -25.62 -16.68 18.45
N THR A 50 -25.95 -17.53 19.42
CA THR A 50 -25.71 -17.31 20.86
C THR A 50 -24.55 -18.15 21.40
N ARG A 51 -23.92 -18.98 20.54
CA ARG A 51 -22.91 -19.97 20.94
C ARG A 51 -21.71 -19.38 21.69
N TRP A 52 -21.41 -18.11 21.43
CA TRP A 52 -20.24 -17.42 21.98
C TRP A 52 -20.55 -16.56 23.20
N ASN A 53 -21.82 -16.39 23.58
CA ASN A 53 -22.23 -15.46 24.65
C ASN A 53 -21.53 -15.77 25.98
N ASP A 54 -21.53 -17.05 26.39
CA ASP A 54 -20.88 -17.49 27.64
C ASP A 54 -19.36 -17.39 27.56
N TRP A 55 -18.78 -17.52 26.36
CA TRP A 55 -17.34 -17.35 26.17
C TRP A 55 -16.94 -15.88 26.34
N PHE A 56 -17.66 -14.94 25.72
CA PHE A 56 -17.43 -13.51 25.90
C PHE A 56 -17.60 -13.07 27.35
N ALA A 57 -18.66 -13.53 28.02
CA ALA A 57 -18.91 -13.23 29.42
C ALA A 57 -17.79 -13.76 30.33
N ARG A 58 -17.36 -15.02 30.13
CA ARG A 58 -16.27 -15.62 30.90
C ARG A 58 -14.95 -14.88 30.72
N ILE A 59 -14.52 -14.63 29.48
CA ILE A 59 -13.27 -13.91 29.20
C ILE A 59 -13.33 -12.48 29.73
N GLY A 60 -14.46 -11.80 29.51
CA GLY A 60 -14.72 -10.45 30.00
C GLY A 60 -14.58 -10.33 31.52
N GLN A 61 -15.15 -11.28 32.26
CA GLN A 61 -15.06 -11.32 33.73
C GLN A 61 -13.69 -11.79 34.22
N GLN A 62 -13.10 -12.83 33.61
CA GLN A 62 -11.81 -13.38 34.00
C GLN A 62 -10.69 -12.34 33.88
N HIS A 63 -10.67 -11.58 32.79
CA HIS A 63 -9.64 -10.57 32.51
C HIS A 63 -10.13 -9.14 32.75
N ARG A 64 -11.19 -8.96 33.54
CA ARG A 64 -11.89 -7.67 33.73
C ARG A 64 -10.97 -6.50 34.06
N ARG A 65 -9.98 -6.69 34.94
CA ARG A 65 -9.06 -5.61 35.35
C ARG A 65 -8.24 -5.11 34.16
N TRP A 66 -7.66 -6.02 33.39
CA TRP A 66 -6.86 -5.71 32.22
C TRP A 66 -7.72 -5.13 31.09
N LEU A 67 -8.86 -5.76 30.79
CA LEU A 67 -9.80 -5.30 29.77
C LEU A 67 -10.34 -3.90 30.07
N ASN A 68 -10.55 -3.56 31.34
CA ASN A 68 -10.99 -2.22 31.71
C ASN A 68 -9.96 -1.13 31.39
N VAL A 69 -8.68 -1.39 31.61
CA VAL A 69 -7.60 -0.46 31.23
C VAL A 69 -7.51 -0.39 29.71
N TRP A 70 -7.50 -1.55 29.06
CA TRP A 70 -7.47 -1.69 27.60
C TRP A 70 -8.57 -0.88 26.90
N PHE A 71 -9.83 -1.03 27.31
CA PHE A 71 -10.94 -0.28 26.71
C PHE A 71 -11.00 1.18 27.18
N SER A 72 -10.37 1.55 28.30
CA SER A 72 -10.22 2.97 28.67
C SER A 72 -9.30 3.70 27.70
N VAL A 73 -8.21 3.06 27.24
CA VAL A 73 -7.39 3.59 26.13
C VAL A 73 -8.23 3.70 24.86
N GLY A 74 -9.06 2.68 24.60
CA GLY A 74 -9.99 2.66 23.48
C GLY A 74 -10.96 3.85 23.44
N VAL A 75 -11.38 4.40 24.59
CA VAL A 75 -12.21 5.62 24.63
C VAL A 75 -11.46 6.83 24.04
N GLY A 76 -10.17 6.99 24.37
CA GLY A 76 -9.34 8.06 23.80
C GLY A 76 -9.19 7.92 22.29
N VAL A 77 -8.94 6.69 21.81
CA VAL A 77 -8.87 6.39 20.37
C VAL A 77 -10.22 6.64 19.68
N GLY A 78 -11.33 6.28 20.30
CA GLY A 78 -12.67 6.55 19.78
C GLY A 78 -12.94 8.05 19.65
N PHE A 79 -12.53 8.86 20.63
CA PHE A 79 -12.65 10.32 20.55
C PHE A 79 -11.83 10.90 19.39
N LEU A 80 -10.57 10.49 19.26
CA LEU A 80 -9.71 10.89 18.14
C LEU A 80 -10.28 10.42 16.79
N GLY A 81 -10.80 9.19 16.72
CA GLY A 81 -11.44 8.62 15.55
C GLY A 81 -12.67 9.41 15.11
N LEU A 82 -13.49 9.87 16.07
CA LEU A 82 -14.63 10.73 15.80
C LEU A 82 -14.19 12.06 15.17
N LEU A 83 -13.18 12.74 15.72
CA LEU A 83 -12.64 13.98 15.15
C LEU A 83 -12.01 13.73 13.77
N ALA A 84 -11.19 12.70 13.65
CA ALA A 84 -10.52 12.33 12.41
C ALA A 84 -11.53 12.01 11.29
N SER A 85 -12.63 11.33 11.61
CA SER A 85 -13.67 10.99 10.64
C SER A 85 -14.35 12.23 10.05
N VAL A 86 -14.64 13.24 10.86
CA VAL A 86 -15.26 14.50 10.40
C VAL A 86 -14.30 15.27 9.51
N VAL A 87 -13.03 15.39 9.93
CA VAL A 87 -11.98 16.04 9.13
C VAL A 87 -11.78 15.31 7.80
N LEU A 88 -11.71 13.97 7.83
CA LEU A 88 -11.54 13.14 6.65
C LEU A 88 -12.69 13.31 5.67
N LEU A 89 -13.95 13.28 6.15
CA LEU A 89 -15.13 13.42 5.30
C LEU A 89 -15.29 14.83 4.72
N LEU A 90 -14.97 15.88 5.46
CA LEU A 90 -14.98 17.26 4.97
C LEU A 90 -13.85 17.50 3.97
N GLY A 91 -12.63 17.04 4.28
CA GLY A 91 -11.46 17.15 3.41
C GLY A 91 -11.65 16.38 2.10
N ASN A 92 -12.19 15.16 2.16
CA ASN A 92 -12.50 14.37 0.97
C ASN A 92 -13.55 15.05 0.10
N LEU A 93 -14.62 15.58 0.69
CA LEU A 93 -15.64 16.32 -0.05
C LEU A 93 -15.05 17.57 -0.73
N GLY A 94 -14.24 18.35 -0.01
CA GLY A 94 -13.58 19.54 -0.57
C GLY A 94 -12.66 19.21 -1.74
N LEU A 95 -11.92 18.10 -1.64
CA LEU A 95 -11.03 17.63 -2.70
C LEU A 95 -11.80 17.20 -3.96
N ILE A 96 -12.88 16.42 -3.79
CA ILE A 96 -13.76 15.99 -4.89
C ILE A 96 -14.44 17.19 -5.57
N LEU A 97 -14.98 18.13 -4.78
CA LEU A 97 -15.60 19.34 -5.31
C LEU A 97 -14.57 20.21 -6.07
N GLY A 98 -13.32 20.26 -5.59
CA GLY A 98 -12.23 20.92 -6.31
C GLY A 98 -12.01 20.34 -7.71
N PHE A 99 -11.99 19.02 -7.85
CA PHE A 99 -11.85 18.37 -9.16
C PHE A 99 -13.04 18.62 -10.09
N LEU A 100 -14.27 18.54 -9.57
CA LEU A 100 -15.48 18.82 -10.36
C LEU A 100 -15.54 20.28 -10.82
N LEU A 101 -15.10 21.22 -9.98
CA LEU A 101 -15.01 22.64 -10.35
C LEU A 101 -13.95 22.90 -11.43
N GLU A 102 -12.80 22.22 -11.38
CA GLU A 102 -11.80 22.31 -12.44
C GLU A 102 -12.34 21.82 -13.78
N GLU A 103 -13.10 20.73 -13.77
CA GLU A 103 -13.72 20.16 -14.97
C GLU A 103 -14.75 21.13 -15.58
N VAL A 104 -15.59 21.76 -14.76
CA VAL A 104 -16.61 22.72 -15.22
C VAL A 104 -15.99 24.05 -15.69
N THR A 105 -14.94 24.54 -15.02
CA THR A 105 -14.37 25.87 -15.31
C THR A 105 -13.29 25.87 -16.37
N GLY A 106 -12.75 24.71 -16.77
CA GLY A 106 -11.65 24.60 -17.75
C GLY A 106 -10.33 25.26 -17.32
N SER A 107 -10.27 25.79 -16.09
CA SER A 107 -9.12 26.50 -15.55
C SER A 107 -8.37 25.60 -14.59
N ARG A 108 -7.19 25.09 -15.00
CA ARG A 108 -6.20 24.48 -14.07
C ARG A 108 -5.73 25.54 -13.08
N ARG A 109 -6.47 25.76 -11.98
CA ARG A 109 -6.07 26.66 -10.90
C ARG A 109 -5.73 25.83 -9.66
N ASN A 110 -4.45 25.82 -9.30
CA ASN A 110 -3.80 25.34 -8.09
C ASN A 110 -4.72 24.88 -6.92
N SER A 111 -5.46 23.79 -7.09
CA SER A 111 -6.13 23.03 -6.02
C SER A 111 -5.11 22.40 -5.05
N ILE A 112 -3.82 22.50 -5.38
CA ILE A 112 -2.69 22.02 -4.60
C ILE A 112 -2.46 22.87 -3.33
N ALA A 113 -3.02 24.08 -3.17
CA ALA A 113 -2.67 24.96 -2.03
C ALA A 113 -3.00 24.38 -0.65
N TRP A 114 -4.21 23.84 -0.45
CA TRP A 114 -4.62 23.29 0.86
C TRP A 114 -3.93 21.96 1.21
N GLY A 115 -3.55 21.17 0.20
CA GLY A 115 -2.79 19.93 0.40
C GLY A 115 -1.30 20.17 0.57
N ARG A 116 -0.74 21.17 -0.11
CA ARG A 116 0.66 21.57 0.05
C ARG A 116 0.91 22.13 1.43
N ASP A 117 -0.03 22.87 2.02
CA ASP A 117 0.13 23.36 3.40
C ASP A 117 0.05 22.22 4.44
N ALA A 118 -0.69 21.15 4.17
CA ALA A 118 -0.74 19.96 5.04
C ALA A 118 0.48 19.03 4.87
N VAL A 119 1.00 18.93 3.63
CA VAL A 119 2.24 18.21 3.31
C VAL A 119 3.46 18.99 3.80
N ASP A 120 3.48 20.31 3.65
CA ASP A 120 4.55 21.19 4.15
C ASP A 120 4.51 21.27 5.68
N ALA A 121 3.34 21.21 6.32
CA ALA A 121 3.23 21.09 7.78
C ALA A 121 3.77 19.74 8.31
N THR A 122 3.70 18.66 7.51
CA THR A 122 4.32 17.37 7.85
C THR A 122 5.80 17.31 7.46
N MET A 123 6.22 18.02 6.41
CA MET A 123 7.60 18.16 5.99
C MET A 123 8.41 19.10 6.90
N PHE A 124 7.76 20.06 7.58
CA PHE A 124 8.41 20.91 8.58
C PHE A 124 8.78 20.17 9.88
N MET A 125 8.24 18.97 10.09
CA MET A 125 8.60 18.09 11.22
C MET A 125 9.66 17.04 10.86
N SER A 126 9.93 16.82 9.57
CA SER A 126 11.04 16.02 9.07
C SER A 126 12.15 16.95 8.59
N GLY A 127 13.23 17.10 9.36
CA GLY A 127 14.40 17.92 9.00
C GLY A 127 15.19 17.42 7.77
N GLU A 128 14.55 17.31 6.61
CA GLU A 128 15.15 17.01 5.31
C GLU A 128 15.00 18.22 4.39
N SER A 129 15.95 19.15 4.48
CA SER A 129 16.18 20.15 3.45
C SER A 129 16.65 19.48 2.15
N GLN A 130 16.00 19.80 1.03
CA GLN A 130 16.39 19.41 -0.33
C GLN A 130 17.90 19.62 -0.60
N PRO A 131 18.63 18.64 -1.20
CA PRO A 131 20.03 18.81 -1.55
C PRO A 131 20.15 19.41 -2.95
N ALA A 132 19.81 20.69 -3.11
CA ALA A 132 20.12 21.43 -4.35
C ALA A 132 20.08 22.94 -4.12
N ARG A 133 20.99 23.47 -3.27
CA ARG A 133 21.54 24.85 -3.30
C ARG A 133 22.50 25.16 -2.14
N ILE A 134 23.28 24.18 -1.68
CA ILE A 134 24.33 24.40 -0.67
C ILE A 134 25.71 24.16 -1.31
N SER A 135 26.08 25.03 -2.23
CA SER A 135 27.50 25.30 -2.56
C SER A 135 27.81 26.79 -2.67
N ALA A 136 26.82 27.67 -2.44
CA ALA A 136 27.02 29.13 -2.43
C ALA A 136 26.93 29.77 -1.03
N ALA A 137 26.47 29.04 -0.01
CA ALA A 137 26.26 29.58 1.34
C ALA A 137 27.40 29.29 2.34
N VAL A 138 28.31 28.38 2.02
CA VAL A 138 29.46 28.04 2.90
C VAL A 138 30.67 28.97 2.66
N GLY A 139 30.67 29.76 1.58
CA GLY A 139 31.66 30.81 1.31
C GLY A 139 31.30 32.20 1.88
N HIS A 140 30.07 32.41 2.38
CA HIS A 140 29.59 33.72 2.85
C HIS A 140 29.37 33.82 4.37
N GLY A 141 29.31 32.69 5.09
CA GLY A 141 29.18 32.66 6.56
C GLY A 141 30.49 32.90 7.34
N ARG A 142 31.66 32.85 6.68
CA ARG A 142 32.97 33.08 7.32
C ARG A 142 33.48 34.53 7.20
N ALA A 143 32.80 35.38 6.42
CA ALA A 143 33.16 36.79 6.25
C ALA A 143 32.35 37.76 7.13
N LEU A 144 31.27 37.30 7.78
CA LEU A 144 30.35 38.15 8.56
C LEU A 144 30.48 37.99 10.09
N LEU A 145 31.50 37.27 10.57
CA LEU A 145 31.83 37.13 12.01
C LEU A 145 33.13 37.86 12.42
N SER A 146 33.72 38.70 11.56
CA SER A 146 34.86 39.58 11.93
C SER A 146 34.57 41.09 11.88
N GLN A 147 33.30 41.49 11.66
CA GLN A 147 32.91 42.90 11.57
C GLN A 147 31.66 43.21 12.40
N ARG A 148 31.74 42.98 13.73
CA ARG A 148 30.86 43.67 14.69
C ARG A 148 31.37 43.55 16.13
N MET A 149 32.52 44.15 16.43
CA MET A 149 32.85 44.66 17.77
C MET A 149 33.87 45.79 17.60
N ASP A 150 33.38 46.97 17.27
CA ASP A 150 34.08 48.24 17.46
C ASP A 150 33.05 49.22 18.03
N VAL A 151 32.92 49.25 19.37
CA VAL A 151 32.45 50.42 20.10
C VAL A 151 33.23 50.51 21.41
N GLN A 152 34.26 51.34 21.36
CA GLN A 152 34.57 52.42 22.31
C GLN A 152 34.65 52.10 23.80
N SER A 153 35.89 52.18 24.27
CA SER A 153 36.32 52.42 25.65
C SER A 153 35.55 53.54 26.36
N GLN A 154 35.15 53.30 27.61
CA GLN A 154 35.28 54.31 28.66
C GLN A 154 35.38 53.66 30.05
N ASN A 155 36.37 54.17 30.79
CA ASN A 155 36.72 53.95 32.19
C ASN A 155 35.55 53.68 33.14
N THR A 156 35.72 52.75 34.09
CA THR A 156 35.92 53.10 35.53
C THR A 156 36.22 51.87 36.43
N SER A 157 37.39 51.95 37.09
CA SER A 157 37.71 51.62 38.50
C SER A 157 37.57 50.20 39.11
N MET A 158 38.76 49.68 39.50
CA MET A 158 39.17 49.11 40.80
C MET A 158 38.45 47.86 41.36
N MET A 159 39.06 46.66 41.39
CA MET A 159 40.12 46.10 42.28
C MET A 159 39.54 45.14 43.37
N PRO A 160 40.34 44.25 44.00
CA PRO A 160 40.29 42.79 43.75
C PRO A 160 40.18 41.90 45.01
N VAL A 161 39.83 40.61 44.89
CA VAL A 161 40.17 39.57 45.91
C VAL A 161 40.27 38.22 45.18
N GLN A 162 41.46 37.71 44.83
CA GLN A 162 42.40 36.87 45.60
C GLN A 162 41.88 35.50 46.09
N ASN A 163 42.36 34.46 45.37
CA ASN A 163 43.20 33.34 45.85
C ASN A 163 42.62 32.00 46.37
N ARG A 164 43.15 30.93 45.73
CA ARG A 164 43.49 29.55 46.22
C ARG A 164 42.35 28.56 46.45
N HIS A 165 42.45 27.25 46.27
CA HIS A 165 43.34 26.25 45.62
C HIS A 165 42.49 24.93 45.59
N PRO A 166 42.97 23.79 45.03
CA PRO A 166 42.14 22.72 44.44
C PRO A 166 41.88 21.56 45.41
N ILE A 167 40.76 20.85 45.24
CA ILE A 167 40.45 19.51 45.79
C ILE A 167 39.46 18.88 44.79
N GLU A 168 39.87 17.96 43.91
CA GLU A 168 40.00 16.50 44.10
C GLU A 168 38.67 15.75 43.90
N ASP A 169 38.79 14.63 43.19
CA ASP A 169 37.76 13.80 42.58
C ASP A 169 36.55 13.46 43.46
N GLN A 170 35.35 13.61 42.91
CA GLN A 170 34.21 12.77 43.29
C GLN A 170 33.62 12.11 42.05
N ALA A 171 33.78 10.78 42.02
CA ALA A 171 33.16 9.87 41.08
C ALA A 171 31.63 9.98 41.13
N GLU A 172 31.01 10.16 39.97
CA GLU A 172 29.56 10.15 39.81
C GLU A 172 29.00 8.72 39.99
N ASP A 173 27.97 8.60 40.83
CA ASP A 173 27.25 7.35 41.16
C ASP A 173 26.51 6.80 39.91
N PRO A 174 26.79 5.56 39.47
CA PRO A 174 26.22 4.99 38.24
C PRO A 174 24.72 4.67 38.32
N ARG A 175 24.04 4.93 39.45
CA ARG A 175 22.60 4.66 39.60
C ARG A 175 21.67 5.59 38.83
N TRP A 176 22.12 6.75 38.37
CA TRP A 176 21.25 7.72 37.69
C TRP A 176 21.20 7.57 36.16
N GLN A 177 22.05 6.73 35.56
CA GLN A 177 22.01 6.47 34.11
C GLN A 177 20.96 5.44 33.69
N SER A 178 20.31 4.72 34.62
CA SER A 178 19.31 3.71 34.29
C SER A 178 17.87 4.24 34.17
N PHE A 179 17.63 5.51 34.49
CA PHE A 179 16.28 6.09 34.47
C PHE A 179 15.96 6.97 33.25
N SER A 180 16.95 7.40 32.44
CA SER A 180 16.67 8.22 31.25
C SER A 180 16.47 7.42 29.94
N THR A 181 16.94 6.18 29.88
CA THR A 181 16.93 5.36 28.65
C THR A 181 15.61 4.66 28.36
N SER A 182 14.70 4.55 29.34
CA SER A 182 13.38 3.94 29.14
C SER A 182 12.36 4.88 28.48
N GLY A 183 12.56 6.20 28.58
CA GLY A 183 11.70 7.22 27.95
C GLY A 183 12.06 7.51 26.49
N GLU A 184 13.34 7.55 26.15
CA GLU A 184 13.82 7.91 24.80
C GLU A 184 13.54 6.82 23.75
N HIS A 185 13.62 5.54 24.13
CA HIS A 185 13.24 4.44 23.25
C HIS A 185 11.73 4.45 22.90
N SER A 186 10.87 4.87 23.84
CA SER A 186 9.42 4.98 23.61
C SER A 186 9.06 6.14 22.69
N ILE A 187 9.79 7.27 22.77
CA ILE A 187 9.54 8.45 21.94
C ILE A 187 10.03 8.21 20.51
N LEU A 188 11.21 7.62 20.31
CA LEU A 188 11.71 7.26 18.97
C LEU A 188 10.81 6.25 18.26
N GLU A 189 10.25 5.27 18.99
CA GLU A 189 9.30 4.31 18.43
C GLU A 189 7.97 4.98 18.04
N GLN A 190 7.46 5.90 18.87
CA GLN A 190 6.26 6.69 18.55
C GLN A 190 6.49 7.64 17.37
N ILE A 191 7.66 8.28 17.27
CA ILE A 191 8.04 9.13 16.15
C ILE A 191 8.13 8.32 14.86
N MET A 192 8.77 7.14 14.88
CA MET A 192 8.86 6.26 13.70
C MET A 192 7.48 5.77 13.24
N VAL A 193 6.57 5.47 14.18
CA VAL A 193 5.17 5.10 13.86
C VAL A 193 4.43 6.28 13.25
N ALA A 194 4.54 7.47 13.84
CA ALA A 194 3.91 8.68 13.33
C ALA A 194 4.45 9.08 11.94
N GLU A 195 5.76 8.99 11.73
CA GLU A 195 6.43 9.30 10.47
C GLU A 195 6.10 8.26 9.38
N SER A 196 5.99 6.99 9.76
CA SER A 196 5.49 5.94 8.87
C SER A 196 4.04 6.21 8.46
N MET A 197 3.16 6.53 9.42
CA MET A 197 1.76 6.86 9.14
C MET A 197 1.64 8.11 8.25
N ALA A 198 2.43 9.15 8.51
CA ALA A 198 2.46 10.37 7.72
C ALA A 198 2.93 10.11 6.28
N ARG A 199 3.97 9.29 6.09
CA ARG A 199 4.43 8.88 4.75
C ARG A 199 3.36 8.10 3.99
N HIS A 200 2.67 7.17 4.65
CA HIS A 200 1.58 6.42 4.01
C HIS A 200 0.39 7.31 3.66
N ALA A 201 0.04 8.27 4.52
CA ALA A 201 -1.01 9.25 4.25
C ALA A 201 -0.63 10.18 3.10
N ALA A 202 0.64 10.61 3.01
CA ALA A 202 1.16 11.44 1.93
C ALA A 202 1.14 10.71 0.58
N VAL A 203 1.55 9.43 0.55
CA VAL A 203 1.48 8.60 -0.66
C VAL A 203 0.02 8.38 -1.08
N ALA A 204 -0.88 8.08 -0.15
CA ALA A 204 -2.30 7.93 -0.45
C ALA A 204 -2.92 9.22 -0.99
N TYR A 205 -2.53 10.38 -0.43
CA TYR A 205 -2.94 11.69 -0.93
C TYR A 205 -2.40 11.96 -2.35
N GLU A 206 -1.12 11.68 -2.60
CA GLU A 206 -0.49 11.89 -3.91
C GLU A 206 -1.10 10.97 -4.98
N GLU A 207 -1.42 9.73 -4.64
CA GLU A 207 -2.15 8.80 -5.50
C GLU A 207 -3.58 9.29 -5.78
N ALA A 208 -4.30 9.77 -4.77
CA ALA A 208 -5.64 10.34 -4.92
C ALA A 208 -5.65 11.57 -5.85
N VAL A 209 -4.69 12.48 -5.66
CA VAL A 209 -4.53 13.67 -6.51
C VAL A 209 -4.14 13.31 -7.94
N ARG A 210 -3.20 12.38 -8.13
CA ARG A 210 -2.82 11.90 -9.48
C ARG A 210 -3.96 11.20 -10.20
N GLY A 211 -4.76 10.43 -9.47
CA GLY A 211 -5.89 9.68 -10.00
C GLY A 211 -7.16 10.52 -10.18
N ARG A 212 -7.18 11.78 -9.74
CA ARG A 212 -8.41 12.58 -9.57
C ARG A 212 -9.50 11.83 -8.79
N THR A 213 -9.08 11.03 -7.83
CA THR A 213 -9.98 10.28 -6.96
C THR A 213 -10.06 10.95 -5.59
N GLY A 214 -11.17 10.77 -4.88
CA GLY A 214 -11.25 11.14 -3.47
C GLY A 214 -10.27 10.34 -2.61
N LEU A 215 -9.87 10.88 -1.46
CA LEU A 215 -9.23 10.16 -0.36
C LEU A 215 -10.04 8.95 0.12
N ILE A 216 -11.37 9.01 0.04
CA ILE A 216 -12.27 7.87 0.30
C ILE A 216 -12.93 7.46 -1.02
N THR A 217 -12.31 6.50 -1.71
CA THR A 217 -12.95 5.80 -2.83
C THR A 217 -13.44 4.42 -2.40
N PRO A 218 -14.68 4.02 -2.78
CA PRO A 218 -15.12 2.64 -2.57
C PRO A 218 -14.21 1.68 -3.33
N LEU A 219 -13.76 0.61 -2.67
CA LEU A 219 -12.96 -0.43 -3.30
C LEU A 219 -13.87 -1.32 -4.16
N LEU A 220 -13.80 -1.17 -5.49
CA LEU A 220 -14.67 -1.82 -6.46
C LEU A 220 -13.85 -2.73 -7.40
N PRO A 221 -13.79 -4.05 -7.12
CA PRO A 221 -13.11 -5.00 -7.98
C PRO A 221 -13.68 -5.01 -9.40
N GLY A 222 -12.79 -4.92 -10.39
CA GLY A 222 -13.10 -4.80 -11.80
C GLY A 222 -13.33 -3.37 -12.30
N VAL A 223 -13.38 -2.39 -11.40
CA VAL A 223 -13.49 -0.96 -11.74
C VAL A 223 -12.18 -0.25 -11.39
N ASN A 224 -11.90 -0.04 -10.09
CA ASN A 224 -10.66 0.60 -9.63
C ASN A 224 -9.60 -0.40 -9.11
N LEU A 225 -9.95 -1.68 -9.01
CA LEU A 225 -9.03 -2.74 -8.58
C LEU A 225 -9.10 -3.97 -9.50
N PRO A 226 -7.98 -4.69 -9.72
CA PRO A 226 -7.99 -5.96 -10.43
C PRO A 226 -8.95 -7.00 -9.84
N LYS A 227 -9.72 -7.70 -10.67
CA LYS A 227 -10.73 -8.71 -10.23
C LYS A 227 -10.12 -9.83 -9.37
N ASN A 228 -8.87 -10.21 -9.64
CA ASN A 228 -8.15 -11.24 -8.87
C ASN A 228 -7.83 -10.82 -7.43
N GLN A 229 -8.07 -9.56 -7.05
CA GLN A 229 -7.83 -9.06 -5.69
C GLN A 229 -9.06 -9.16 -4.77
N ILE A 230 -10.22 -9.55 -5.30
CA ILE A 230 -11.47 -9.63 -4.54
C ILE A 230 -11.36 -10.48 -3.28
N TRP A 231 -10.62 -11.60 -3.36
CA TRP A 231 -10.44 -12.49 -2.22
C TRP A 231 -9.64 -11.85 -1.08
N TYR A 232 -8.65 -11.01 -1.38
CA TYR A 232 -7.90 -10.30 -0.34
C TYR A 232 -8.80 -9.31 0.39
N ILE A 233 -9.64 -8.58 -0.35
CA ILE A 233 -10.59 -7.62 0.21
C ILE A 233 -11.61 -8.34 1.08
N LEU A 234 -12.17 -9.47 0.60
CA LEU A 234 -13.15 -10.25 1.36
C LEU A 234 -12.55 -10.83 2.65
N ILE A 235 -11.34 -11.38 2.60
CA ILE A 235 -10.65 -11.89 3.79
C ILE A 235 -10.36 -10.74 4.77
N ALA A 236 -9.83 -9.63 4.27
CA ALA A 236 -9.50 -8.47 5.10
C ALA A 236 -10.74 -7.83 5.74
N LEU A 237 -11.84 -7.70 4.99
CA LEU A 237 -13.12 -7.20 5.49
C LEU A 237 -13.70 -8.16 6.54
N PHE A 238 -13.72 -9.46 6.26
CA PHE A 238 -14.23 -10.45 7.20
C PHE A 238 -13.44 -10.46 8.51
N ALA A 239 -12.10 -10.46 8.42
CA ALA A 239 -11.24 -10.39 9.60
C ALA A 239 -11.46 -9.09 10.38
N SER A 240 -11.40 -7.93 9.72
CA SER A 240 -11.60 -6.62 10.36
C SER A 240 -12.94 -6.56 11.09
N THR A 241 -14.04 -6.94 10.42
CA THR A 241 -15.38 -6.92 11.02
C THR A 241 -15.50 -7.89 12.21
N ILE A 242 -14.93 -9.10 12.14
CA ILE A 242 -14.96 -10.03 13.28
C ILE A 242 -14.26 -9.44 14.50
N PHE A 243 -13.06 -8.90 14.32
CA PHE A 243 -12.29 -8.36 15.44
C PHE A 243 -12.88 -7.06 16.00
N HIS A 244 -13.54 -6.27 15.15
CA HIS A 244 -14.35 -5.13 15.55
C HIS A 244 -15.47 -5.56 16.51
N GLU A 245 -16.31 -6.49 16.07
CA GLU A 245 -17.42 -7.02 16.89
C GLU A 245 -16.93 -7.73 18.16
N LEU A 246 -15.81 -8.47 18.06
CA LEU A 246 -15.15 -9.06 19.21
C LEU A 246 -14.78 -7.99 20.26
N GLY A 247 -14.40 -6.79 19.84
CA GLY A 247 -14.15 -5.65 20.71
C GLY A 247 -15.38 -5.30 21.55
N HIS A 248 -16.52 -5.05 20.90
CA HIS A 248 -17.77 -4.75 21.60
C HIS A 248 -18.18 -5.88 22.55
N ALA A 249 -18.10 -7.15 22.10
CA ALA A 249 -18.48 -8.30 22.91
C ALA A 249 -17.60 -8.46 24.16
N LEU A 250 -16.28 -8.31 24.04
CA LEU A 250 -15.36 -8.39 25.17
C LEU A 250 -15.51 -7.21 26.12
N ALA A 251 -15.75 -6.00 25.61
CA ALA A 251 -16.03 -4.83 26.43
C ALA A 251 -17.34 -4.96 27.20
N ALA A 252 -18.39 -5.46 26.54
CA ALA A 252 -19.66 -5.77 27.18
C ALA A 252 -19.46 -6.81 28.31
N GLY A 253 -18.71 -7.88 28.05
CA GLY A 253 -18.36 -8.87 29.06
C GLY A 253 -17.60 -8.28 30.25
N ALA A 254 -16.64 -7.38 30.01
CA ALA A 254 -15.87 -6.71 31.07
C ALA A 254 -16.72 -5.74 31.93
N GLU A 255 -17.71 -5.09 31.33
CA GLU A 255 -18.67 -4.21 32.01
C GLU A 255 -19.89 -4.96 32.58
N ASN A 256 -19.84 -6.30 32.60
CA ASN A 256 -20.90 -7.18 33.11
C ASN A 256 -22.25 -7.00 32.40
N LEU A 257 -22.22 -6.63 31.11
CA LEU A 257 -23.40 -6.58 30.25
C LEU A 257 -23.70 -7.95 29.66
N ARG A 258 -24.98 -8.24 29.48
CA ARG A 258 -25.44 -9.46 28.82
C ARG A 258 -25.41 -9.31 27.31
N VAL A 259 -24.56 -10.10 26.65
CA VAL A 259 -24.59 -10.29 25.19
C VAL A 259 -25.74 -11.25 24.86
N SER A 260 -26.69 -10.79 24.06
CA SER A 260 -27.84 -11.56 23.60
C SER A 260 -27.49 -12.46 22.40
N GLY A 261 -26.57 -12.02 21.56
CA GLY A 261 -26.08 -12.82 20.43
C GLY A 261 -25.17 -12.03 19.51
N VAL A 262 -24.52 -12.75 18.59
CA VAL A 262 -23.74 -12.16 17.48
C VAL A 262 -24.47 -12.48 16.18
N ALA A 263 -24.54 -11.49 15.30
CA ALA A 263 -25.24 -11.61 14.03
C ALA A 263 -24.31 -11.27 12.87
N GLY A 264 -24.33 -12.09 11.82
CA GLY A 264 -23.78 -11.74 10.51
C GLY A 264 -24.93 -11.35 9.58
N PHE A 265 -24.73 -10.38 8.70
CA PHE A 265 -25.74 -9.96 7.72
C PHE A 265 -25.13 -9.63 6.36
N ILE A 266 -25.97 -9.65 5.34
CA ILE A 266 -25.68 -9.10 4.01
C ILE A 266 -26.80 -8.12 3.70
N ALA A 267 -26.44 -6.84 3.54
CA ALA A 267 -27.33 -5.77 3.13
C ALA A 267 -26.97 -5.35 1.70
N LEU A 268 -27.86 -5.61 0.74
CA LEU A 268 -27.60 -5.50 -0.70
C LEU A 268 -26.38 -6.34 -1.12
N ILE A 269 -25.23 -5.69 -1.33
CA ILE A 269 -23.95 -6.34 -1.66
C ILE A 269 -22.93 -6.27 -0.51
N PHE A 270 -23.29 -5.61 0.59
CA PHE A 270 -22.39 -5.31 1.69
C PHE A 270 -22.55 -6.33 2.81
N PRO A 271 -21.54 -7.17 3.07
CA PRO A 271 -21.54 -8.03 4.25
C PRO A 271 -21.20 -7.21 5.50
N GLY A 272 -21.76 -7.60 6.64
CA GLY A 272 -21.49 -7.00 7.93
C GLY A 272 -21.76 -7.96 9.09
N ALA A 273 -21.42 -7.54 10.29
CA ALA A 273 -21.80 -8.23 11.52
C ALA A 273 -22.13 -7.19 12.60
N PHE A 274 -22.78 -7.64 13.67
CA PHE A 274 -23.04 -6.82 14.85
C PHE A 274 -23.20 -7.69 16.10
N VAL A 275 -22.84 -7.15 17.27
CA VAL A 275 -23.11 -7.75 18.58
C VAL A 275 -24.36 -7.13 19.21
N GLN A 276 -25.30 -7.99 19.60
CA GLN A 276 -26.49 -7.58 20.33
C GLN A 276 -26.25 -7.64 21.84
N MET A 277 -26.52 -6.54 22.52
CA MET A 277 -26.35 -6.41 23.97
C MET A 277 -27.54 -5.67 24.60
N VAL A 278 -27.83 -5.99 25.86
CA VAL A 278 -28.96 -5.43 26.61
C VAL A 278 -28.42 -4.62 27.79
N GLY A 279 -29.09 -3.51 28.12
CA GLY A 279 -28.78 -2.72 29.31
C GLY A 279 -27.63 -1.72 29.15
N ILE A 280 -27.10 -1.49 27.95
CA ILE A 280 -25.99 -0.53 27.76
C ILE A 280 -26.34 0.88 28.26
N ARG A 281 -27.58 1.34 28.04
CA ARG A 281 -28.05 2.69 28.42
C ARG A 281 -28.14 2.90 29.94
N GLU A 282 -28.16 1.81 30.72
CA GLU A 282 -28.23 1.85 32.19
C GLU A 282 -26.85 2.07 32.81
N LEU A 283 -25.78 1.89 32.04
CA LEU A 283 -24.43 2.12 32.52
C LEU A 283 -24.10 3.61 32.63
N PRO A 284 -23.20 4.00 33.54
CA PRO A 284 -22.55 5.31 33.51
C PRO A 284 -21.91 5.61 32.15
N THR A 285 -21.92 6.88 31.72
CA THR A 285 -21.43 7.36 30.42
C THR A 285 -20.04 6.82 30.06
N TRP A 286 -19.11 6.81 31.02
CA TRP A 286 -17.74 6.30 30.79
C TRP A 286 -17.70 4.82 30.42
N ARG A 287 -18.53 3.99 31.06
CA ARG A 287 -18.61 2.56 30.77
C ARG A 287 -19.31 2.30 29.44
N GLN A 288 -20.30 3.11 29.09
CA GLN A 288 -20.90 3.07 27.74
C GLN A 288 -19.86 3.40 26.67
N LEU A 289 -19.06 4.45 26.88
CA LEU A 289 -17.99 4.84 25.94
C LEU A 289 -16.99 3.73 25.70
N LYS A 290 -16.56 3.00 26.75
CA LYS A 290 -15.66 1.85 26.59
C LYS A 290 -16.24 0.79 25.66
N VAL A 291 -17.52 0.47 25.79
CA VAL A 291 -18.19 -0.54 24.97
C VAL A 291 -18.36 -0.06 23.54
N VAL A 292 -18.83 1.17 23.34
CA VAL A 292 -19.07 1.74 22.00
C VAL A 292 -17.76 2.00 21.24
N CYS A 293 -16.67 2.38 21.91
CA CYS A 293 -15.39 2.62 21.24
C CYS A 293 -14.54 1.34 21.04
N ALA A 294 -14.97 0.20 21.61
CA ALA A 294 -14.17 -1.02 21.64
C ALA A 294 -13.87 -1.60 20.25
N GLY A 295 -14.85 -1.56 19.34
CA GLY A 295 -14.67 -2.08 17.98
C GLY A 295 -13.67 -1.26 17.18
N ALA A 296 -13.79 0.08 17.21
CA ALA A 296 -12.81 0.97 16.57
C ALA A 296 -11.39 0.76 17.12
N TRP A 297 -11.26 0.62 18.45
CA TRP A 297 -9.98 0.34 19.10
C TRP A 297 -9.33 -0.95 18.60
N HIS A 298 -10.08 -2.06 18.52
CA HIS A 298 -9.54 -3.33 18.03
C HIS A 298 -9.08 -3.27 16.57
N ASN A 299 -9.78 -2.52 15.72
CA ASN A 299 -9.34 -2.33 14.35
C ASN A 299 -8.05 -1.51 14.25
N ILE A 300 -7.85 -0.53 15.12
CA ILE A 300 -6.56 0.19 15.22
C ILE A 300 -5.44 -0.76 15.65
N ILE A 301 -5.70 -1.66 16.59
CA ILE A 301 -4.72 -2.70 17.00
C ILE A 301 -4.34 -3.60 15.82
N ILE A 302 -5.32 -4.05 15.03
CA ILE A 302 -5.04 -4.83 13.81
C ILE A 302 -4.20 -4.01 12.82
N ALA A 303 -4.55 -2.74 12.60
CA ALA A 303 -3.81 -1.87 11.69
C ALA A 303 -2.34 -1.72 12.14
N MET A 304 -2.09 -1.47 13.43
CA MET A 304 -0.74 -1.40 13.98
C MET A 304 -0.01 -2.74 13.87
N ALA A 305 -0.67 -3.86 14.18
CA ALA A 305 -0.10 -5.20 14.01
C ALA A 305 0.26 -5.50 12.55
N CYS A 306 -0.54 -5.03 11.59
CA CYS A 306 -0.25 -5.17 10.17
C CYS A 306 0.96 -4.33 9.75
N ILE A 307 1.08 -3.08 10.21
CA ILE A 307 2.28 -2.25 9.96
C ILE A 307 3.53 -2.96 10.49
N ALA A 308 3.49 -3.42 11.74
CA ALA A 308 4.59 -4.15 12.36
C ALA A 308 4.92 -5.45 11.58
N SER A 309 3.90 -6.17 11.11
CA SER A 309 4.07 -7.38 10.30
C SER A 309 4.66 -7.11 8.93
N ILE A 310 4.30 -6.01 8.27
CA ILE A 310 4.87 -5.60 6.97
C ILE A 310 6.34 -5.20 7.16
N ALA A 311 6.64 -4.40 8.18
CA ALA A 311 8.01 -3.98 8.49
C ALA A 311 8.92 -5.17 8.84
N SER A 312 8.36 -6.16 9.56
CA SER A 312 9.09 -7.38 9.95
C SER A 312 9.01 -8.50 8.91
N LEU A 313 8.28 -8.33 7.81
CA LEU A 313 8.02 -9.37 6.81
C LEU A 313 9.31 -10.04 6.29
N PRO A 314 10.41 -9.31 6.00
CA PRO A 314 11.62 -9.95 5.54
C PRO A 314 12.20 -10.93 6.55
N TYR A 315 12.15 -10.59 7.84
CA TYR A 315 12.62 -11.44 8.95
C TYR A 315 11.68 -12.64 9.17
N LEU A 316 10.37 -12.42 9.12
CA LEU A 316 9.37 -13.47 9.26
C LEU A 316 9.49 -14.54 8.16
N LEU A 317 9.93 -14.13 6.97
CA LEU A 317 10.09 -15.02 5.82
C LEU A 317 11.45 -15.72 5.76
N LEU A 318 12.45 -15.32 6.56
CA LEU A 318 13.81 -15.89 6.54
C LEU A 318 13.89 -17.43 6.61
N PRO A 319 13.05 -18.14 7.39
CA PRO A 319 13.13 -19.60 7.45
C PRO A 319 12.84 -20.27 6.11
N VAL A 320 12.03 -19.63 5.26
CA VAL A 320 11.55 -20.21 3.99
C VAL A 320 12.18 -19.52 2.77
N PHE A 321 12.52 -18.23 2.91
CA PHE A 321 13.06 -17.39 1.85
C PHE A 321 14.41 -16.80 2.24
N SER A 322 15.31 -16.64 1.26
CA SER A 322 16.50 -15.82 1.37
C SER A 322 16.26 -14.46 0.74
N GLN A 323 16.91 -13.43 1.29
CA GLN A 323 16.87 -12.05 0.83
C GLN A 323 18.31 -11.61 0.52
N ASN A 324 18.50 -10.77 -0.49
CA ASN A 324 19.76 -10.05 -0.82
C ASN A 324 20.89 -10.84 -1.50
N SER A 325 20.59 -11.90 -2.24
CA SER A 325 21.62 -12.60 -3.04
C SER A 325 21.28 -12.71 -4.51
N GLU A 326 19.99 -12.70 -4.86
CA GLU A 326 19.51 -13.02 -6.21
C GLU A 326 18.19 -12.29 -6.47
N LEU A 327 18.09 -11.58 -7.59
CA LEU A 327 16.83 -10.98 -8.03
C LEU A 327 16.05 -12.00 -8.86
N MET A 328 14.96 -12.53 -8.33
CA MET A 328 14.22 -13.62 -8.98
C MET A 328 13.13 -13.09 -9.91
N ILE A 329 13.03 -13.68 -11.10
CA ILE A 329 11.89 -13.52 -12.00
C ILE A 329 10.76 -14.42 -11.50
N VAL A 330 9.67 -13.83 -11.01
CA VAL A 330 8.53 -14.58 -10.44
C VAL A 330 7.41 -14.74 -11.47
N GLY A 331 7.30 -13.83 -12.42
CA GLY A 331 6.26 -13.89 -13.45
C GLY A 331 6.62 -13.09 -14.69
N ILE A 332 6.10 -13.53 -15.82
CA ILE A 332 6.20 -12.83 -17.10
C ILE A 332 4.76 -12.67 -17.62
N PRO A 333 4.27 -11.44 -17.84
CA PRO A 333 2.93 -11.22 -18.38
C PRO A 333 2.72 -11.89 -19.75
N GLN A 334 1.51 -12.35 -20.04
CA GLN A 334 1.20 -13.08 -21.28
C GLN A 334 1.36 -12.25 -22.58
N GLY A 335 1.38 -10.92 -22.50
CA GLY A 335 1.66 -10.03 -23.63
C GLY A 335 3.08 -9.45 -23.62
N SER A 336 3.99 -10.05 -22.84
CA SER A 336 5.37 -9.59 -22.75
C SER A 336 6.22 -10.22 -23.84
N SER A 337 7.10 -9.43 -24.45
CA SER A 337 8.12 -9.92 -25.38
C SER A 337 9.13 -10.89 -24.75
N LEU A 338 9.19 -10.96 -23.42
CA LEU A 338 10.06 -11.87 -22.68
C LEU A 338 9.43 -13.24 -22.43
N LEU A 339 8.17 -13.49 -22.81
CA LEU A 339 7.40 -14.69 -22.43
C LEU A 339 8.08 -16.01 -22.81
N HIS A 340 8.77 -16.06 -23.95
CA HIS A 340 9.47 -17.25 -24.43
C HIS A 340 10.99 -17.21 -24.19
N HIS A 341 11.51 -16.07 -23.72
CA HIS A 341 12.94 -15.83 -23.57
C HIS A 341 13.41 -15.95 -22.12
N ALA A 342 12.54 -15.68 -21.15
CA ALA A 342 12.79 -15.88 -19.73
C ALA A 342 11.73 -16.80 -19.12
N ASN A 343 12.03 -17.42 -17.98
CA ASN A 343 11.09 -18.26 -17.25
C ASN A 343 10.88 -17.76 -15.82
N SER A 344 9.69 -18.01 -15.27
CA SER A 344 9.48 -17.87 -13.82
C SER A 344 10.40 -18.84 -13.07
N GLY A 345 11.18 -18.31 -12.13
CA GLY A 345 12.18 -19.02 -11.35
C GLY A 345 13.62 -18.66 -11.72
N ASP A 346 13.84 -18.04 -12.88
CA ASP A 346 15.15 -17.55 -13.28
C ASP A 346 15.66 -16.41 -12.38
N ILE A 347 16.97 -16.23 -12.35
CA ILE A 347 17.65 -15.16 -11.61
C ILE A 347 18.12 -14.11 -12.61
N LEU A 348 17.65 -12.88 -12.46
CA LEU A 348 18.15 -11.74 -13.23
C LEU A 348 19.46 -11.25 -12.59
N LEU A 349 20.56 -11.31 -13.34
CA LEU A 349 21.90 -10.97 -12.85
C LEU A 349 22.28 -9.52 -13.14
N SER A 350 21.95 -9.01 -14.33
CA SER A 350 22.27 -7.63 -14.74
C SER A 350 21.32 -7.10 -15.81
N VAL A 351 21.26 -5.78 -15.91
CA VAL A 351 20.57 -5.02 -16.96
C VAL A 351 21.60 -4.11 -17.61
N GLY A 352 21.98 -4.42 -18.85
CA GLY A 352 23.16 -3.87 -19.50
C GLY A 352 24.42 -4.19 -18.69
N SER A 353 25.25 -3.18 -18.46
CA SER A 353 26.46 -3.31 -17.63
C SER A 353 26.22 -3.21 -16.13
N GLU A 354 24.98 -3.02 -15.67
CA GLU A 354 24.65 -2.78 -14.27
C GLU A 354 24.19 -4.09 -13.60
N PRO A 355 24.93 -4.62 -12.59
CA PRO A 355 24.48 -5.79 -11.85
C PRO A 355 23.24 -5.47 -11.01
N VAL A 356 22.31 -6.42 -10.95
CA VAL A 356 21.06 -6.29 -10.20
C VAL A 356 20.93 -7.42 -9.20
N GLN A 357 20.77 -7.06 -7.92
CA GLN A 357 20.61 -8.00 -6.80
C GLN A 357 19.34 -7.72 -5.99
N SER A 358 18.66 -6.62 -6.31
CA SER A 358 17.41 -6.19 -5.70
C SER A 358 16.52 -5.46 -6.70
N ARG A 359 15.23 -5.39 -6.40
CA ARG A 359 14.22 -4.61 -7.11
C ARG A 359 14.65 -3.15 -7.23
N SER A 360 15.20 -2.57 -6.16
CA SER A 360 15.74 -1.20 -6.18
C SER A 360 16.91 -1.04 -7.14
N SER A 361 17.84 -1.99 -7.17
CA SER A 361 18.95 -1.97 -8.15
C SER A 361 18.47 -2.17 -9.58
N PHE A 362 17.43 -2.98 -9.81
CA PHE A 362 16.81 -3.18 -11.12
C PHE A 362 16.18 -1.90 -11.66
N PHE A 363 15.35 -1.21 -10.87
CA PHE A 363 14.78 0.07 -11.29
C PHE A 363 15.85 1.15 -11.49
N ARG A 364 16.91 1.15 -10.68
CA ARG A 364 18.05 2.05 -10.87
C ARG A 364 18.80 1.75 -12.16
N ALA A 365 19.03 0.48 -12.48
CA ALA A 365 19.69 0.05 -13.71
C ALA A 365 18.87 0.42 -14.95
N LEU A 366 17.54 0.25 -14.90
CA LEU A 366 16.64 0.71 -15.95
C LEU A 366 16.70 2.23 -16.13
N GLY A 367 16.70 3.01 -15.04
CA GLY A 367 16.83 4.48 -15.13
C GLY A 367 18.18 4.94 -15.66
N LYS A 368 19.26 4.17 -15.43
CA LYS A 368 20.62 4.43 -15.93
C LYS A 368 20.83 3.97 -17.37
N SER A 369 20.03 3.05 -17.87
CA SER A 369 20.05 2.71 -19.29
C SER A 369 19.79 4.02 -20.04
N LYS A 370 20.82 4.62 -20.65
CA LYS A 370 20.68 5.88 -21.39
C LYS A 370 19.94 5.59 -22.70
N ILE A 371 19.42 6.63 -23.36
CA ILE A 371 19.08 6.57 -24.79
C ILE A 371 20.44 6.39 -25.50
N LEU A 372 20.89 5.14 -25.59
CA LEU A 372 22.06 4.79 -26.36
C LEU A 372 21.58 4.73 -27.81
N ASN A 373 21.86 5.80 -28.57
CA ASN A 373 21.95 5.67 -30.01
C ASN A 373 22.91 4.50 -30.29
N SER A 374 22.49 3.57 -31.15
CA SER A 374 23.17 2.30 -31.50
C SER A 374 24.69 2.45 -31.69
N SER A 375 25.47 2.46 -30.60
CA SER A 375 26.92 2.64 -30.62
C SER A 375 27.66 1.31 -30.62
N VAL A 376 26.95 0.20 -30.36
CA VAL A 376 27.50 -1.14 -30.24
C VAL A 376 27.07 -1.96 -31.47
N GLY A 377 28.04 -2.50 -32.18
CA GLY A 377 27.82 -3.47 -33.26
C GLY A 377 28.47 -4.81 -32.95
N PHE A 378 28.25 -5.78 -33.84
CA PHE A 378 28.81 -7.13 -33.77
C PHE A 378 29.64 -7.39 -35.02
N CYS A 379 30.76 -8.09 -34.84
CA CYS A 379 31.63 -8.51 -35.92
C CYS A 379 31.02 -9.73 -36.61
N MET A 380 30.62 -9.57 -37.87
CA MET A 380 30.09 -10.63 -38.71
C MET A 380 31.04 -10.84 -39.89
N ASP A 381 31.47 -12.08 -40.10
CA ASP A 381 32.27 -12.46 -41.26
C ASP A 381 31.39 -12.98 -42.40
N ASP A 382 31.98 -13.12 -43.60
CA ASP A 382 31.25 -13.49 -44.81
C ASP A 382 30.59 -14.89 -44.67
N HIS A 383 31.19 -15.78 -43.87
CA HIS A 383 30.65 -17.11 -43.59
C HIS A 383 29.40 -17.07 -42.71
N PHE A 384 29.41 -16.26 -41.64
CA PHE A 384 28.25 -16.03 -40.80
C PHE A 384 27.11 -15.43 -41.61
N LEU A 385 27.40 -14.40 -42.42
CA LEU A 385 26.41 -13.75 -43.29
C LEU A 385 25.79 -14.74 -44.28
N ALA A 386 26.59 -15.64 -44.87
CA ALA A 386 26.08 -16.64 -45.81
C ALA A 386 25.19 -17.72 -45.16
N ARG A 387 25.38 -18.02 -43.87
CA ARG A 387 24.69 -19.15 -43.20
C ARG A 387 23.57 -18.76 -42.26
N ARG A 388 23.68 -17.59 -41.62
CA ARG A 388 22.83 -17.18 -40.49
C ARG A 388 22.09 -15.87 -40.77
N ALA A 389 22.55 -15.05 -41.72
CA ALA A 389 21.85 -13.82 -42.09
C ALA A 389 20.84 -14.06 -43.22
N MET A 390 19.73 -13.34 -43.16
CA MET A 390 18.70 -13.30 -44.19
C MET A 390 18.77 -11.94 -44.93
N PRO A 391 18.34 -11.88 -46.20
CA PRO A 391 18.29 -10.63 -46.95
C PRO A 391 17.45 -9.57 -46.23
N ALA A 392 17.77 -8.28 -46.42
CA ALA A 392 16.92 -7.19 -45.94
C ALA A 392 15.50 -7.32 -46.51
N GLY A 393 14.54 -7.57 -45.61
CA GLY A 393 13.12 -7.73 -45.94
C GLY A 393 12.26 -7.07 -44.87
N ASP A 394 11.16 -7.73 -44.49
CA ASP A 394 10.16 -7.16 -43.57
C ASP A 394 10.74 -6.79 -42.19
N CYS A 395 11.81 -7.45 -41.73
CA CYS A 395 12.47 -7.13 -40.45
C CYS A 395 13.09 -5.72 -40.40
N CYS A 396 13.46 -5.16 -41.56
CA CYS A 396 14.08 -3.84 -41.70
C CYS A 396 13.06 -2.74 -42.08
N SER A 397 11.79 -3.13 -42.26
CA SER A 397 10.67 -2.22 -42.52
C SER A 397 9.92 -1.89 -41.23
N SER A 398 9.33 -0.69 -41.15
CA SER A 398 8.55 -0.20 -40.00
C SER A 398 7.27 -1.00 -39.67
N THR A 399 7.00 -2.05 -40.42
CA THR A 399 5.85 -2.97 -40.29
C THR A 399 6.30 -4.39 -39.96
N ALA A 400 7.49 -4.56 -39.37
CA ALA A 400 7.99 -5.87 -38.96
C ALA A 400 6.99 -6.51 -37.98
N ASP A 401 6.54 -7.71 -38.35
CA ASP A 401 5.74 -8.61 -37.52
C ASP A 401 6.48 -8.91 -36.20
N ASP A 402 5.73 -9.23 -35.15
CA ASP A 402 6.14 -9.37 -33.74
C ASP A 402 7.14 -10.53 -33.44
N ASP A 403 7.97 -10.92 -34.42
CA ASP A 403 8.95 -12.00 -34.29
C ASP A 403 10.25 -11.48 -33.64
N LEU A 404 10.19 -11.38 -32.31
CA LEU A 404 11.16 -10.77 -31.38
C LEU A 404 12.59 -11.32 -31.39
N ASP A 405 12.88 -12.37 -32.16
CA ASP A 405 14.24 -12.90 -32.29
C ASP A 405 14.94 -12.37 -33.54
N ILE A 406 14.27 -11.75 -34.52
CA ILE A 406 14.91 -11.29 -35.77
C ILE A 406 15.05 -9.77 -35.77
N TYR A 407 16.30 -9.30 -35.91
CA TYR A 407 16.64 -7.88 -35.88
C TYR A 407 17.25 -7.42 -37.18
N CYS A 408 16.98 -6.17 -37.54
CA CYS A 408 17.63 -5.50 -38.66
C CYS A 408 19.02 -5.02 -38.24
N PHE A 409 20.06 -5.54 -38.88
CA PHE A 409 21.44 -5.12 -38.73
C PHE A 409 21.89 -4.34 -39.96
N GLU A 410 22.51 -3.20 -39.73
CA GLU A 410 23.08 -2.34 -40.76
C GLU A 410 24.60 -2.32 -40.63
N LYS A 411 25.29 -2.55 -41.74
CA LYS A 411 26.74 -2.45 -41.81
C LYS A 411 27.15 -1.00 -41.53
N ARG A 412 28.03 -0.79 -40.56
CA ARG A 412 28.51 0.56 -40.23
C ARG A 412 29.25 1.15 -41.43
N ASP A 413 28.97 2.40 -41.76
CA ASP A 413 29.49 3.14 -42.93
C ASP A 413 29.05 2.59 -44.32
N SER A 414 27.98 1.80 -44.37
CA SER A 414 27.36 1.34 -45.62
C SER A 414 25.83 1.27 -45.48
N LEU A 415 25.12 1.18 -46.62
CA LEU A 415 23.66 0.98 -46.65
C LEU A 415 23.28 -0.51 -46.67
N LEU A 416 24.24 -1.42 -46.50
CA LEU A 416 23.99 -2.84 -46.50
C LEU A 416 23.24 -3.24 -45.23
N GLN A 417 22.05 -3.79 -45.40
CA GLN A 417 21.17 -4.24 -44.32
C GLN A 417 20.96 -5.76 -44.42
N VAL A 418 20.89 -6.42 -43.27
CA VAL A 418 20.64 -7.86 -43.16
C VAL A 418 19.76 -8.14 -41.95
N CYS A 419 18.94 -9.18 -42.03
CA CYS A 419 18.13 -9.66 -40.92
C CYS A 419 18.89 -10.80 -40.23
N VAL A 420 19.12 -10.71 -38.92
CA VAL A 420 19.85 -11.73 -38.16
C VAL A 420 19.10 -12.05 -36.88
N ARG A 421 19.11 -13.32 -36.47
CA ARG A 421 18.55 -13.71 -35.18
C ARG A 421 19.43 -13.23 -34.02
N ALA A 422 18.84 -12.68 -32.96
CA ALA A 422 19.59 -12.23 -31.78
C ALA A 422 20.33 -13.37 -31.10
N SER A 423 19.70 -14.54 -31.02
CA SER A 423 20.34 -15.78 -30.56
C SER A 423 21.63 -16.12 -31.31
N ASP A 424 21.66 -15.91 -32.63
CA ASP A 424 22.83 -16.16 -33.48
C ASP A 424 23.93 -15.08 -33.32
N ALA A 425 23.55 -13.86 -32.94
CA ALA A 425 24.48 -12.74 -32.75
C ALA A 425 25.11 -12.70 -31.34
N THR A 426 24.55 -13.41 -30.37
CA THR A 426 24.94 -13.34 -28.95
C THR A 426 26.39 -13.76 -28.71
N ASP A 427 26.89 -14.72 -29.49
CA ASP A 427 28.25 -15.26 -29.36
C ASP A 427 29.29 -14.49 -30.19
N LEU A 428 28.89 -13.44 -30.90
CA LEU A 428 29.79 -12.68 -31.78
C LEU A 428 30.61 -11.62 -31.03
N PRO A 429 31.86 -11.34 -31.47
CA PRO A 429 32.66 -10.25 -30.91
C PRO A 429 31.99 -8.88 -31.11
N ILE A 430 32.11 -8.01 -30.12
CA ILE A 430 31.52 -6.67 -30.14
C ILE A 430 32.48 -5.66 -30.80
N CYS A 431 31.95 -4.75 -31.61
CA CYS A 431 32.68 -3.67 -32.28
C CYS A 431 32.05 -2.28 -32.08
N ARG A 432 32.89 -1.23 -32.09
CA ARG A 432 32.47 0.18 -31.98
C ARG A 432 32.82 1.04 -33.20
N SER A 433 33.66 0.52 -34.09
CA SER A 433 34.03 1.11 -35.37
C SER A 433 34.19 -0.02 -36.40
N GLN A 434 34.19 0.33 -37.69
CA GLN A 434 34.41 -0.64 -38.76
C GLN A 434 35.78 -1.34 -38.65
N ASP A 435 36.80 -0.64 -38.14
CA ASP A 435 38.14 -1.18 -37.87
C ASP A 435 38.22 -2.03 -36.59
N GLY A 436 37.13 -2.15 -35.84
CA GLY A 436 37.07 -2.89 -34.58
C GLY A 436 36.98 -4.41 -34.74
N CYS A 437 36.83 -4.92 -35.97
CA CYS A 437 36.71 -6.34 -36.25
C CYS A 437 38.00 -6.87 -36.90
N PRO A 438 38.82 -7.68 -36.19
CA PRO A 438 40.07 -8.19 -36.73
C PRO A 438 39.82 -9.26 -37.80
N SER A 439 40.18 -8.98 -39.04
CA SER A 439 40.20 -9.97 -40.13
C SER A 439 41.33 -10.98 -39.89
N ARG A 440 40.99 -12.20 -39.47
CA ARG A 440 41.96 -13.28 -39.22
C ARG A 440 42.51 -13.93 -40.49
N ASP A 441 41.84 -13.75 -41.62
CA ASP A 441 42.18 -14.35 -42.91
C ASP A 441 42.01 -13.29 -44.03
N PRO A 442 42.98 -13.10 -44.94
CA PRO A 442 42.83 -12.17 -46.07
C PRO A 442 41.70 -12.55 -47.04
N SER A 443 41.18 -13.78 -46.96
CA SER A 443 40.07 -14.27 -47.78
C SER A 443 38.67 -14.13 -47.14
N ASN A 444 38.59 -13.82 -45.84
CA ASN A 444 37.32 -13.74 -45.11
C ASN A 444 37.25 -12.41 -44.35
N THR A 445 36.43 -11.48 -44.86
CA THR A 445 36.38 -10.13 -44.31
C THR A 445 35.37 -10.07 -43.17
N SER A 446 35.81 -9.60 -42.00
CA SER A 446 34.91 -9.34 -40.86
C SER A 446 34.52 -7.87 -40.85
N SER A 447 33.22 -7.59 -40.81
CA SER A 447 32.66 -6.24 -40.81
C SER A 447 31.83 -5.98 -39.57
N CYS A 448 31.74 -4.71 -39.15
CA CYS A 448 30.95 -4.31 -37.99
C CYS A 448 29.51 -4.00 -38.40
N PHE A 449 28.55 -4.75 -37.85
CA PHE A 449 27.13 -4.54 -38.07
C PHE A 449 26.45 -4.04 -36.80
N SER A 450 25.72 -2.93 -36.87
CA SER A 450 24.95 -2.38 -35.75
C SER A 450 23.46 -2.60 -35.93
N VAL A 451 22.74 -2.89 -34.85
CA VAL A 451 21.28 -3.03 -34.90
C VAL A 451 20.66 -1.68 -35.23
N ARG A 452 19.76 -1.66 -36.23
CA ARG A 452 18.96 -0.49 -36.59
C ARG A 452 17.76 -0.39 -35.65
N ILE A 453 17.86 0.52 -34.69
CA ILE A 453 16.82 0.73 -33.66
C ILE A 453 16.03 2.00 -34.03
N PRO A 454 14.69 1.98 -34.06
CA PRO A 454 13.88 3.19 -34.16
C PRO A 454 14.26 4.22 -33.09
N ASN A 455 14.19 5.52 -33.40
CA ASN A 455 14.70 6.60 -32.53
C ASN A 455 14.08 6.65 -31.11
N ASP A 456 12.97 5.94 -30.88
CA ASP A 456 12.21 5.85 -29.63
C ASP A 456 12.43 4.53 -28.86
N GLN A 457 13.20 3.58 -29.39
CA GLN A 457 13.42 2.26 -28.79
C GLN A 457 14.87 2.08 -28.32
N ARG A 458 15.10 1.13 -27.42
CA ARG A 458 16.45 0.84 -26.86
C ARG A 458 16.72 -0.64 -26.89
N LEU A 459 17.97 -1.02 -27.15
CA LEU A 459 18.43 -2.39 -26.96
C LEU A 459 19.02 -2.52 -25.56
N ILE A 460 18.38 -3.37 -24.74
CA ILE A 460 18.75 -3.63 -23.35
C ILE A 460 19.18 -5.08 -23.25
N ASP A 461 20.44 -5.31 -22.91
CA ASP A 461 20.95 -6.64 -22.61
C ASP A 461 20.50 -7.09 -21.21
N LEU A 462 19.95 -8.29 -21.10
CA LEU A 462 19.53 -8.89 -19.85
C LEU A 462 20.26 -10.20 -19.65
N HIS A 463 21.15 -10.26 -18.66
CA HIS A 463 21.78 -11.52 -18.29
C HIS A 463 20.92 -12.24 -17.27
N VAL A 464 20.42 -13.41 -17.67
CA VAL A 464 19.51 -14.24 -16.89
C VAL A 464 20.17 -15.58 -16.64
N LYS A 465 20.10 -16.06 -15.40
CA LYS A 465 20.63 -17.35 -14.97
C LYS A 465 19.49 -18.29 -14.63
N ASP A 466 19.49 -19.47 -15.24
CA ASP A 466 18.56 -20.53 -14.86
C ASP A 466 18.93 -21.08 -13.48
N ALA A 467 17.98 -21.03 -12.54
CA ALA A 467 18.18 -21.44 -11.16
C ALA A 467 18.36 -22.96 -10.96
N THR A 468 18.09 -23.76 -11.98
CA THR A 468 18.21 -25.22 -11.95
C THR A 468 19.42 -25.73 -12.71
N THR A 469 19.67 -25.20 -13.91
CA THR A 469 20.78 -25.62 -14.76
C THR A 469 22.05 -24.80 -14.54
N GLU A 470 21.95 -23.68 -13.83
CA GLU A 470 23.04 -22.70 -13.62
C GLU A 470 23.57 -22.06 -14.92
N ILE A 471 22.90 -22.30 -16.05
CA ILE A 471 23.27 -21.73 -17.36
C ILE A 471 22.89 -20.25 -17.38
N VAL A 472 23.85 -19.42 -17.79
CA VAL A 472 23.65 -17.98 -18.01
C VAL A 472 23.35 -17.75 -19.49
N ARG A 473 22.29 -16.99 -19.76
CA ARG A 473 21.86 -16.57 -21.11
C ARG A 473 21.71 -15.06 -21.15
N SER A 474 22.07 -14.47 -22.29
CA SER A 474 21.81 -13.06 -22.58
C SER A 474 20.53 -12.95 -23.39
N ILE A 475 19.64 -12.03 -22.98
CA ILE A 475 18.39 -11.75 -23.67
C ILE A 475 18.42 -10.28 -24.08
N PHE A 476 18.34 -10.03 -25.38
CA PHE A 476 18.25 -8.68 -25.90
C PHE A 476 16.79 -8.23 -25.94
N TYR A 477 16.46 -7.24 -25.12
CA TYR A 477 15.15 -6.61 -25.13
C TYR A 477 15.22 -5.33 -25.96
N GLN A 478 14.42 -5.25 -27.02
CA GLN A 478 14.21 -4.01 -27.77
C GLN A 478 12.93 -3.31 -27.32
N GLY A 479 13.06 -2.10 -26.78
CA GLY A 479 11.91 -1.27 -26.39
C GLY A 479 12.24 -0.21 -25.35
N ASP A 480 11.19 0.41 -24.79
CA ASP A 480 11.32 1.37 -23.70
C ASP A 480 11.65 0.64 -22.37
N PRO A 481 12.69 1.05 -21.62
CA PRO A 481 13.00 0.52 -20.28
C PRO A 481 11.81 0.51 -19.32
N LEU A 482 10.88 1.47 -19.46
CA LEU A 482 9.65 1.54 -18.67
C LEU A 482 8.69 0.40 -19.02
N ILE A 483 8.59 0.02 -20.31
CA ILE A 483 7.80 -1.14 -20.73
C ILE A 483 8.48 -2.42 -20.22
N LEU A 484 9.81 -2.52 -20.32
CA LEU A 484 10.57 -3.63 -19.73
C LEU A 484 10.25 -3.84 -18.25
N SER A 485 10.16 -2.76 -17.47
CA SER A 485 9.80 -2.81 -16.04
C SER A 485 8.42 -3.44 -15.76
N ARG A 486 7.53 -3.44 -16.77
CA ARG A 486 6.20 -4.04 -16.73
C ARG A 486 6.17 -5.43 -17.38
N SER A 487 7.12 -5.71 -18.28
CA SER A 487 7.29 -6.97 -19.01
C SER A 487 7.88 -8.12 -18.18
N VAL A 488 8.43 -7.83 -17.00
CA VAL A 488 8.94 -8.84 -16.07
C VAL A 488 8.56 -8.50 -14.63
N VAL A 489 8.13 -9.51 -13.86
CA VAL A 489 7.80 -9.38 -12.46
C VAL A 489 8.94 -9.94 -11.63
N VAL A 490 9.67 -9.06 -10.94
CA VAL A 490 10.83 -9.43 -10.12
C VAL A 490 10.55 -9.38 -8.60
N SER A 491 11.26 -10.20 -7.83
CA SER A 491 11.16 -10.33 -6.37
C SER A 491 12.54 -10.35 -5.70
N ASP A 492 12.66 -9.64 -4.58
CA ASP A 492 13.82 -9.67 -3.67
C ASP A 492 13.89 -10.95 -2.83
N PHE A 493 12.82 -11.73 -2.83
CA PHE A 493 12.70 -12.97 -2.08
C PHE A 493 12.88 -14.18 -2.99
N ALA A 494 13.78 -15.06 -2.58
CA ALA A 494 14.05 -16.32 -3.24
C ALA A 494 13.76 -17.50 -2.29
N PRO A 495 12.96 -18.51 -2.69
CA PRO A 495 12.69 -19.65 -1.83
C PRO A 495 13.97 -20.48 -1.59
N ARG A 496 14.20 -20.89 -0.34
CA ARG A 496 15.37 -21.71 0.07
C ARG A 496 15.23 -23.16 -0.37
N PHE A 497 14.03 -23.72 -0.29
CA PHE A 497 13.76 -25.15 -0.56
C PHE A 497 13.20 -25.40 -1.97
N ARG A 498 13.88 -24.89 -3.01
CA ARG A 498 13.39 -24.90 -4.40
C ARG A 498 13.10 -26.31 -4.93
N VAL A 499 14.02 -27.24 -4.70
CA VAL A 499 13.97 -28.61 -5.24
C VAL A 499 13.03 -29.51 -4.43
N LEU A 500 13.03 -29.37 -3.10
CA LEU A 500 12.23 -30.19 -2.18
C LEU A 500 10.73 -29.85 -2.23
N ALA A 501 10.39 -28.58 -2.49
CA ALA A 501 9.00 -28.12 -2.51
C ALA A 501 8.16 -28.65 -3.68
N LYS A 502 8.78 -29.16 -4.75
CA LYS A 502 8.05 -29.70 -5.93
C LYS A 502 7.21 -30.94 -5.57
N ASN A 503 7.67 -31.72 -4.59
CA ASN A 503 7.03 -32.95 -4.11
C ASN A 503 6.15 -32.74 -2.87
N TRP A 504 6.01 -31.51 -2.38
CA TRP A 504 5.20 -31.21 -1.20
C TRP A 504 3.69 -31.24 -1.52
N PRO A 505 2.84 -31.62 -0.54
CA PRO A 505 1.39 -31.53 -0.68
C PRO A 505 0.95 -30.11 -1.07
N ALA A 506 -0.16 -30.01 -1.82
CA ALA A 506 -0.64 -28.76 -2.40
C ALA A 506 -0.84 -27.62 -1.37
N CYS A 507 -1.23 -27.96 -0.14
CA CYS A 507 -1.38 -27.00 0.96
C CYS A 507 -0.06 -26.30 1.32
N TYR A 508 1.05 -27.03 1.39
CA TYR A 508 2.36 -26.47 1.71
C TYR A 508 3.03 -25.79 0.51
N ARG A 509 2.73 -26.23 -0.72
CA ARG A 509 3.21 -25.57 -1.96
C ARG A 509 2.81 -24.10 -2.05
N THR A 510 1.69 -23.71 -1.43
CA THR A 510 1.26 -22.30 -1.43
C THR A 510 2.21 -21.41 -0.61
N PHE A 511 2.67 -21.90 0.54
CA PHE A 511 3.58 -21.17 1.44
C PHE A 511 5.02 -21.09 0.94
N VAL A 512 5.43 -22.03 0.07
CA VAL A 512 6.75 -22.05 -0.57
C VAL A 512 6.70 -21.52 -2.01
N SER A 513 5.54 -21.03 -2.46
CA SER A 513 5.42 -20.46 -3.81
C SER A 513 6.23 -19.17 -3.92
N MET A 514 6.85 -18.94 -5.08
CA MET A 514 7.68 -17.75 -5.34
C MET A 514 6.90 -16.44 -5.19
N ASP A 515 5.58 -16.47 -5.42
CA ASP A 515 4.68 -15.34 -5.23
C ASP A 515 4.23 -15.11 -3.78
N PHE A 516 4.48 -16.06 -2.87
CA PHE A 516 3.94 -16.00 -1.51
C PHE A 516 4.28 -14.69 -0.76
N PRO A 517 5.53 -14.20 -0.76
CA PRO A 517 5.89 -12.94 -0.11
C PRO A 517 5.04 -11.75 -0.60
N LYS A 518 4.80 -11.70 -1.91
CA LYS A 518 3.96 -10.66 -2.54
C LYS A 518 2.48 -10.82 -2.17
N LYS A 519 1.99 -12.06 -2.06
CA LYS A 519 0.60 -12.34 -1.67
C LYS A 519 0.35 -11.95 -0.21
N ILE A 520 1.25 -12.30 0.71
CA ILE A 520 1.09 -11.97 2.12
C ILE A 520 1.25 -10.46 2.39
N ASP A 521 2.23 -9.79 1.76
CA ASP A 521 2.38 -8.33 1.83
C ASP A 521 1.09 -7.64 1.37
N ARG A 522 0.53 -8.07 0.25
CA ARG A 522 -0.74 -7.54 -0.27
C ARG A 522 -1.90 -7.77 0.70
N LEU A 523 -2.02 -8.98 1.28
CA LEU A 523 -3.07 -9.27 2.25
C LEU A 523 -2.96 -8.38 3.49
N LEU A 524 -1.74 -8.20 4.03
CA LEU A 524 -1.49 -7.33 5.18
C LEU A 524 -1.82 -5.87 4.88
N ARG A 525 -1.53 -5.37 3.67
CA ARG A 525 -1.90 -4.01 3.24
C ARG A 525 -3.42 -3.83 3.14
N TYR A 526 -4.14 -4.82 2.61
CA TYR A 526 -5.61 -4.78 2.61
C TYR A 526 -6.19 -4.84 4.00
N LEU A 527 -5.66 -5.72 4.87
CA LEU A 527 -6.10 -5.83 6.26
C LEU A 527 -5.85 -4.52 7.01
N PHE A 528 -4.65 -3.93 6.87
CA PHE A 528 -4.33 -2.60 7.40
C PHE A 528 -5.32 -1.54 6.93
N SER A 529 -5.49 -1.40 5.61
CA SER A 529 -6.31 -0.35 5.01
C SER A 529 -7.78 -0.47 5.41
N ILE A 530 -8.37 -1.67 5.31
CA ILE A 530 -9.77 -1.91 5.66
C ILE A 530 -9.98 -1.77 7.17
N SER A 531 -9.09 -2.29 8.02
CA SER A 531 -9.19 -2.12 9.47
C SER A 531 -9.10 -0.64 9.86
N ALA A 532 -8.12 0.11 9.35
CA ALA A 532 -7.98 1.54 9.64
C ALA A 532 -9.20 2.35 9.16
N ALA A 533 -9.69 2.08 7.95
CA ALA A 533 -10.89 2.73 7.41
C ALA A 533 -12.12 2.41 8.27
N LEU A 534 -12.33 1.15 8.65
CA LEU A 534 -13.44 0.73 9.49
C LEU A 534 -13.35 1.36 10.89
N ALA A 535 -12.16 1.51 11.47
CA ALA A 535 -11.97 2.20 12.74
C ALA A 535 -12.37 3.67 12.70
N ILE A 536 -11.98 4.39 11.64
CA ILE A 536 -12.28 5.83 11.50
C ILE A 536 -13.74 6.04 11.09
N LEU A 537 -14.20 5.36 10.04
CA LEU A 537 -15.53 5.56 9.48
C LEU A 537 -16.63 5.09 10.44
N ASN A 538 -16.45 3.99 11.20
CA ASN A 538 -17.46 3.58 12.19
C ASN A 538 -17.58 4.59 13.34
N MET A 539 -16.56 5.40 13.63
CA MET A 539 -16.65 6.47 14.63
C MET A 539 -17.27 7.77 14.08
N ALA A 540 -17.59 7.83 12.78
CA ALA A 540 -18.25 8.98 12.19
C ALA A 540 -19.65 9.17 12.77
N PRO A 541 -20.07 10.41 13.09
CA PRO A 541 -21.37 10.69 13.69
C PRO A 541 -22.50 10.51 12.67
N VAL A 542 -22.80 9.26 12.35
CA VAL A 542 -23.68 8.81 11.28
C VAL A 542 -24.62 7.77 11.88
N PHE A 543 -25.89 7.79 11.48
CA PHE A 543 -26.85 6.77 11.89
C PHE A 543 -26.33 5.35 11.59
N PHE A 544 -26.58 4.43 12.52
CA PHE A 544 -26.20 3.00 12.45
C PHE A 544 -24.70 2.69 12.59
N LEU A 545 -23.83 3.68 12.79
CA LEU A 545 -22.42 3.47 13.11
C LEU A 545 -22.16 3.71 14.61
N ASP A 546 -21.02 3.26 15.14
CA ASP A 546 -20.64 3.47 16.55
C ASP A 546 -20.54 4.95 16.94
N GLY A 547 -20.21 5.80 15.96
CA GLY A 547 -20.23 7.25 16.04
C GLY A 547 -21.58 7.82 16.47
N GLU A 548 -22.69 7.10 16.20
CA GLU A 548 -24.03 7.52 16.61
C GLU A 548 -24.13 7.69 18.13
N ALA A 549 -23.74 6.65 18.86
CA ALA A 549 -23.81 6.64 20.31
C ALA A 549 -22.67 7.44 20.92
N SER A 550 -21.44 7.28 20.40
CA SER A 550 -20.25 7.92 20.97
C SER A 550 -20.29 9.45 20.87
N ALA A 551 -20.79 10.04 19.78
CA ALA A 551 -20.90 11.50 19.65
C ALA A 551 -21.71 12.13 20.79
N VAL A 552 -22.84 11.50 21.13
CA VAL A 552 -23.72 11.95 22.21
C VAL A 552 -23.09 11.69 23.58
N LEU A 553 -22.48 10.52 23.77
CA LEU A 553 -21.84 10.14 25.03
C LEU A 553 -20.62 11.03 25.35
N PHE A 554 -19.81 11.39 24.35
CA PHE A 554 -18.73 12.37 24.53
C PHE A 554 -19.27 13.75 24.87
N LEU A 555 -20.32 14.21 24.19
CA LEU A 555 -20.96 15.48 24.52
C LEU A 555 -21.51 15.50 25.95
N GLN A 556 -22.15 14.42 26.40
CA GLN A 556 -22.58 14.27 27.79
C GLN A 556 -21.40 14.23 28.77
N ALA A 557 -20.29 13.58 28.41
CA ALA A 557 -19.10 13.55 29.25
C ALA A 557 -18.47 14.96 29.43
N PHE A 558 -18.42 15.76 28.37
CA PHE A 558 -17.91 17.14 28.44
C PHE A 558 -18.91 18.14 29.04
N ARG A 559 -20.21 17.89 28.88
CA ARG A 559 -21.28 18.78 29.33
C ARG A 559 -22.40 17.99 30.01
N PRO A 560 -22.18 17.50 31.26
CA PRO A 560 -23.15 16.68 31.99
C PRO A 560 -24.47 17.40 32.30
N SER A 561 -24.45 18.74 32.34
CA SER A 561 -25.60 19.59 32.67
C SER A 561 -26.48 19.94 31.46
N LEU A 562 -26.26 19.31 30.29
CA LEU A 562 -27.09 19.54 29.11
C LEU A 562 -28.49 18.96 29.31
N GLU A 563 -29.49 19.78 29.04
CA GLU A 563 -30.89 19.38 29.10
C GLU A 563 -31.20 18.26 28.07
N PRO A 564 -31.99 17.24 28.44
CA PRO A 564 -32.29 16.09 27.57
C PRO A 564 -32.90 16.48 26.22
N GLU A 565 -33.77 17.50 26.19
CA GLU A 565 -34.39 17.99 24.96
C GLU A 565 -33.35 18.61 24.00
N ARG A 566 -32.47 19.44 24.55
CA ARG A 566 -31.38 20.06 23.79
C ARG A 566 -30.40 19.01 23.28
N LEU A 567 -30.09 17.99 24.09
CA LEU A 567 -29.24 16.88 23.68
C LEU A 567 -29.87 16.08 22.53
N ALA A 568 -31.18 15.81 22.59
CA ALA A 568 -31.91 15.12 21.53
C ALA A 568 -31.95 15.94 20.23
N HIS A 569 -32.05 17.27 20.33
CA HIS A 569 -31.93 18.17 19.19
C HIS A 569 -30.52 18.13 18.58
N ILE A 570 -29.47 18.29 19.40
CA ILE A 570 -28.07 18.24 18.94
C ILE A 570 -27.76 16.90 18.28
N ARG A 571 -28.19 15.78 18.88
CA ARG A 571 -28.06 14.44 18.30
C ARG A 571 -28.65 14.39 16.90
N ARG A 572 -29.91 14.82 16.71
CA ARG A 572 -30.56 14.79 15.40
C ARG A 572 -29.80 15.60 14.35
N VAL A 573 -29.33 16.79 14.71
CA VAL A 573 -28.58 17.68 13.82
C VAL A 573 -27.24 17.07 13.43
N ILE A 574 -26.45 16.62 14.41
CA ILE A 574 -25.12 16.04 14.16
C ILE A 574 -25.22 14.81 13.26
N LEU A 575 -26.16 13.90 13.57
CA LEU A 575 -26.33 12.66 12.80
C LEU A 575 -26.88 12.92 11.39
N SER A 576 -27.81 13.86 11.22
CA SER A 576 -28.33 14.18 9.88
C SER A 576 -27.25 14.77 8.97
N HIS A 577 -26.42 15.69 9.49
CA HIS A 577 -25.32 16.29 8.75
C HIS A 577 -24.21 15.27 8.49
N GLY A 578 -23.84 14.46 9.47
CA GLY A 578 -22.85 13.39 9.29
C GLY A 578 -23.29 12.36 8.24
N THR A 579 -24.54 11.90 8.29
CA THR A 579 -25.09 10.98 7.28
C THR A 579 -25.16 11.62 5.90
N GLY A 580 -25.60 12.88 5.80
CA GLY A 580 -25.61 13.62 4.53
C GLY A 580 -24.20 13.78 3.95
N LEU A 581 -23.22 14.09 4.81
CA LEU A 581 -21.83 14.24 4.42
C LEU A 581 -21.22 12.92 3.92
N LEU A 582 -21.45 11.81 4.62
CA LEU A 582 -21.00 10.49 4.17
C LEU A 582 -21.65 10.11 2.83
N ALA A 583 -22.96 10.33 2.69
CA ALA A 583 -23.69 10.03 1.46
C ALA A 583 -23.15 10.85 0.27
N ALA A 584 -22.91 12.15 0.46
CA ALA A 584 -22.32 13.01 -0.56
C ALA A 584 -20.92 12.52 -0.98
N ASN A 585 -20.07 12.17 -0.01
CA ASN A 585 -18.75 11.60 -0.29
C ASN A 585 -18.83 10.32 -1.13
N ILE A 586 -19.71 9.38 -0.77
CA ILE A 586 -19.86 8.12 -1.51
C ILE A 586 -20.41 8.39 -2.93
N ILE A 587 -21.46 9.19 -3.06
CA ILE A 587 -22.11 9.46 -4.35
C ILE A 587 -21.15 10.17 -5.30
N LEU A 588 -20.46 11.23 -4.84
CA LEU A 588 -19.54 11.99 -5.69
C LEU A 588 -18.29 11.17 -6.03
N SER A 589 -17.75 10.37 -5.10
CA SER A 589 -16.66 9.43 -5.40
C SER A 589 -17.07 8.40 -6.45
N LEU A 590 -18.31 7.89 -6.41
CA LEU A 590 -18.81 6.95 -7.42
C LEU A 590 -18.95 7.61 -8.80
N ILE A 591 -19.39 8.87 -8.85
CA ILE A 591 -19.48 9.63 -10.11
C ILE A 591 -18.08 9.80 -10.72
N LEU A 592 -17.09 10.23 -9.92
CA LEU A 592 -15.71 10.41 -10.40
C LEU A 592 -15.03 9.12 -10.87
N VAL A 593 -15.40 7.96 -10.34
CA VAL A 593 -14.83 6.67 -10.74
C VAL A 593 -15.47 6.12 -12.03
N GLU A 594 -16.66 6.61 -12.41
CA GLU A 594 -17.35 6.23 -13.65
C GLU A 594 -17.09 7.17 -14.83
N VAL A 595 -16.43 8.31 -14.59
CA VAL A 595 -15.89 9.24 -15.62
C VAL A 595 -14.45 8.84 -15.93
#